data_AF-A0A1G9UMF9-F1
#
_entry.id   AF-A0A1G9UMF9-F1
#
_cell.length_a   1.000
_cell.length_b   1.000
_cell.length_c   1.000
_cell.angle_alpha   90.00
_cell.angle_beta   90.00
_cell.angle_gamma   90.00
#
_symmetry.space_group_name_H-M   'P 1'
#
loop_
_entity.id
_entity.type
_entity.pdbx_description
1 polymer ?
#
loop_
_entity_poly.entity_id
_entity_poly.type
_entity_poly.pdbx_seq_one_letter_code
_entity_poly.pdbx_strand_id
1 'polypeptide(L)'
;MGKLINGIFGGFHGRIGNLVGYTLKGKYVIRKIGRSSKPLTPGRKANCQKMTLVNEILSPSLPAIQVGYRLVVAGTDRNEYNEAVSYNKKNALQGTYPNTSLDYSKVLLSMGTLPVAIHPSISQTDDKITFNWQLPSEIERMTHDDRAMLVVYFPDLKISQCDLIGSKRIEGTHTLKIAQEHINERMEAYISFVKDNGREVSDSAYAGALNARKTLEISEKINPKTEHSNQDSDYACSDFDIISYREYLLDLGTAIAAPKSGPDKIITSGWSIYVLKSKVGNQRIGDCYLRLQKNDKFTAEMKVSISPEEQRKGYAKEASAAMISLLFNKSEVNRIVKIVDAQDEAAIALLKSLGFKEEEYFKESAFSDGKWVSEYQFALLKSDWHIS
;
A
#
# COMPACT_ATOMS: atom_id res chain seq x y z
N MET A 1 1.82 -11.01 21.70
CA MET A 1 0.92 -11.42 22.81
C MET A 1 1.76 -12.02 23.92
N GLY A 2 1.41 -11.82 25.19
CA GLY A 2 2.10 -12.44 26.32
C GLY A 2 1.49 -13.80 26.65
N LYS A 3 2.32 -14.80 26.92
CA LYS A 3 1.93 -16.16 27.33
C LYS A 3 2.38 -16.40 28.77
N LEU A 4 1.52 -17.03 29.57
CA LEU A 4 1.88 -17.59 30.87
C LEU A 4 2.40 -19.02 30.65
N ILE A 5 3.63 -19.27 31.08
CA ILE A 5 4.26 -20.58 31.05
C ILE A 5 3.89 -21.27 32.36
N ASN A 6 3.26 -22.44 32.31
CA ASN A 6 2.85 -23.22 33.50
C ASN A 6 1.86 -22.48 34.43
N GLY A 7 0.95 -21.68 33.85
CA GLY A 7 -0.12 -21.02 34.59
C GLY A 7 0.36 -19.82 35.43
N ILE A 8 -0.44 -19.42 36.42
CA ILE A 8 -0.23 -18.20 37.21
C ILE A 8 1.01 -18.24 38.12
N PHE A 9 1.50 -19.45 38.43
CA PHE A 9 2.67 -19.66 39.28
C PHE A 9 3.97 -19.84 38.49
N GLY A 10 3.91 -19.89 37.16
CA GLY A 10 5.09 -20.01 36.33
C GLY A 10 5.53 -18.69 35.69
N GLY A 11 6.39 -18.80 34.69
CA GLY A 11 7.01 -17.63 34.05
C GLY A 11 6.09 -16.90 33.10
N PHE A 12 6.35 -15.61 32.90
CA PHE A 12 5.67 -14.80 31.89
C PHE A 12 6.60 -14.56 30.70
N HIS A 13 6.13 -14.82 29.48
CA HIS A 13 6.89 -14.58 28.24
C HIS A 13 6.12 -13.74 27.24
N GLY A 14 6.72 -12.67 26.73
CA GLY A 14 6.12 -11.78 25.74
C GLY A 14 5.55 -10.51 26.36
N ARG A 15 4.59 -9.87 25.68
CA ARG A 15 4.13 -8.50 25.99
C ARG A 15 2.68 -8.44 26.43
N ILE A 16 2.41 -7.74 27.54
CA ILE A 16 1.07 -7.35 28.02
C ILE A 16 1.10 -5.85 28.33
N GLY A 17 0.34 -5.04 27.60
CA GLY A 17 0.35 -3.58 27.75
C GLY A 17 1.75 -2.98 27.59
N ASN A 18 2.23 -2.34 28.66
CA ASN A 18 3.57 -1.74 28.77
C ASN A 18 4.60 -2.64 29.48
N LEU A 19 4.26 -3.90 29.76
CA LEU A 19 5.15 -4.87 30.39
C LEU A 19 5.66 -5.88 29.35
N VAL A 20 6.91 -6.33 29.54
CA VAL A 20 7.48 -7.46 28.83
C VAL A 20 8.07 -8.46 29.82
N GLY A 21 7.76 -9.73 29.61
CA GLY A 21 8.27 -10.85 30.38
C GLY A 21 9.21 -11.71 29.56
N TYR A 22 10.27 -12.22 30.18
CA TYR A 22 11.19 -13.18 29.59
C TYR A 22 11.98 -13.93 30.67
N THR A 23 12.61 -15.04 30.29
CA THR A 23 13.53 -15.78 31.15
C THR A 23 14.95 -15.25 30.95
N LEU A 24 15.62 -14.86 32.03
CA LEU A 24 17.01 -14.43 32.01
C LEU A 24 17.82 -15.24 33.03
N LYS A 25 18.78 -16.04 32.54
CA LYS A 25 19.63 -16.90 33.39
C LYS A 25 18.80 -17.77 34.37
N GLY A 26 17.71 -18.36 33.87
CA GLY A 26 16.81 -19.22 34.66
C GLY A 26 15.81 -18.50 35.55
N LYS A 27 15.86 -17.16 35.66
CA LYS A 27 14.89 -16.38 36.45
C LYS A 27 13.83 -15.74 35.54
N TYR A 28 12.58 -15.77 35.97
CA TYR A 28 11.50 -15.05 35.30
C TYR A 28 11.60 -13.56 35.61
N VAL A 29 11.75 -12.75 34.57
CA VAL A 29 11.90 -11.30 34.67
C VAL A 29 10.71 -10.65 34.00
N ILE A 30 10.05 -9.74 34.72
CA ILE A 30 9.04 -8.84 34.17
C ILE A 30 9.56 -7.42 34.32
N ARG A 31 9.50 -6.64 33.24
CA ARG A 31 9.91 -5.23 33.27
C ARG A 31 8.96 -4.36 32.47
N LYS A 32 8.92 -3.08 32.81
CA LYS A 32 8.32 -2.05 31.96
C LYS A 32 9.15 -1.87 30.69
N ILE A 33 8.46 -1.71 29.56
CA ILE A 33 9.07 -1.39 28.28
C ILE A 33 9.67 0.02 28.40
N GLY A 34 11.00 0.11 28.24
CA GLY A 34 11.67 1.40 28.21
C GLY A 34 11.36 2.13 26.91
N ARG A 35 11.10 3.44 26.99
CA ARG A 35 11.05 4.31 25.80
C ARG A 35 12.49 4.72 25.47
N SER A 36 12.92 4.47 24.23
CA SER A 36 14.23 4.88 23.73
C SER A 36 14.05 6.04 22.77
N SER A 37 14.65 7.19 23.06
CA SER A 37 14.74 8.34 22.17
C SER A 37 15.94 8.26 21.20
N LYS A 38 16.82 7.27 21.36
CA LYS A 38 17.98 7.09 20.49
C LYS A 38 17.57 6.75 19.06
N PRO A 39 18.21 7.34 18.03
CA PRO A 39 17.94 7.02 16.64
C PRO A 39 18.21 5.54 16.35
N LEU A 40 17.48 4.99 15.37
CA LEU A 40 17.67 3.61 14.93
C LEU A 40 19.10 3.41 14.40
N THR A 41 19.76 2.36 14.88
CA THR A 41 21.09 1.96 14.38
C THR A 41 20.99 1.55 12.89
N PRO A 42 22.09 1.63 12.12
CA PRO A 42 22.10 1.21 10.72
C PRO A 42 21.57 -0.22 10.52
N GLY A 43 21.96 -1.16 11.38
CA GLY A 43 21.45 -2.55 11.34
C GLY A 43 19.95 -2.65 11.59
N ARG A 44 19.39 -1.81 12.47
CA ARG A 44 17.93 -1.75 12.69
C ARG A 44 17.21 -1.12 11.50
N LYS A 45 17.76 -0.06 10.90
CA LYS A 45 17.22 0.54 9.66
C LYS A 45 17.21 -0.46 8.50
N ALA A 46 18.29 -1.21 8.32
CA ALA A 46 18.38 -2.28 7.34
C ALA A 46 17.31 -3.34 7.56
N ASN A 47 17.13 -3.81 8.79
CA ASN A 47 16.10 -4.80 9.10
C ASN A 47 14.67 -4.26 8.87
N CYS A 48 14.41 -3.00 9.22
CA CYS A 48 13.14 -2.34 8.94
C CYS A 48 12.87 -2.26 7.43
N GLN A 49 13.84 -1.85 6.62
CA GLN A 49 13.69 -1.80 5.16
C GLN A 49 13.38 -3.18 4.57
N LYS A 50 14.12 -4.22 4.99
CA LYS A 50 13.86 -5.61 4.57
C LYS A 50 12.42 -6.04 4.88
N MET A 51 11.93 -5.69 6.08
CA MET A 51 10.58 -5.99 6.50
C MET A 51 9.53 -5.24 5.67
N THR A 52 9.77 -3.95 5.38
CA THR A 52 8.89 -3.16 4.51
C THR A 52 8.75 -3.80 3.14
N LEU A 53 9.87 -4.10 2.46
CA LEU A 53 9.87 -4.66 1.11
C LEU A 53 9.11 -5.98 1.02
N VAL A 54 9.30 -6.87 1.98
CA VAL A 54 8.59 -8.16 2.03
C VAL A 54 7.10 -7.95 2.29
N ASN A 55 6.73 -7.06 3.22
CA ASN A 55 5.32 -6.82 3.53
C ASN A 55 4.56 -6.12 2.41
N GLU A 56 5.23 -5.36 1.52
CA GLU A 56 4.60 -4.69 0.38
C GLU A 56 3.91 -5.68 -0.57
N ILE A 57 4.49 -6.86 -0.79
CA ILE A 57 3.88 -7.92 -1.60
C ILE A 57 3.03 -8.89 -0.77
N LEU A 58 3.45 -9.21 0.46
CA LEU A 58 2.78 -10.24 1.24
C LEU A 58 1.45 -9.76 1.85
N SER A 59 1.40 -8.52 2.37
CA SER A 59 0.18 -7.98 3.00
C SER A 59 -1.02 -7.97 2.04
N PRO A 60 -0.91 -7.46 0.81
CA PRO A 60 -2.03 -7.50 -0.13
C PRO A 60 -2.32 -8.92 -0.64
N SER A 61 -1.36 -9.85 -0.59
CA SER A 61 -1.51 -11.25 -0.99
C SER A 61 -1.99 -12.16 0.15
N LEU A 62 -2.44 -11.60 1.29
CA LEU A 62 -2.83 -12.35 2.49
C LEU A 62 -3.81 -13.50 2.21
N PRO A 63 -4.86 -13.36 1.37
CA PRO A 63 -5.77 -14.46 1.09
C PRO A 63 -5.06 -15.69 0.49
N ALA A 64 -4.13 -15.47 -0.45
CA ALA A 64 -3.35 -16.54 -1.06
C ALA A 64 -2.34 -17.14 -0.06
N ILE A 65 -1.73 -16.33 0.81
CA ILE A 65 -0.80 -16.80 1.85
C ILE A 65 -1.52 -17.67 2.87
N GLN A 66 -2.72 -17.29 3.29
CA GLN A 66 -3.53 -18.07 4.24
C GLN A 66 -3.84 -19.47 3.69
N VAL A 67 -4.14 -19.60 2.40
CA VAL A 67 -4.31 -20.90 1.75
C VAL A 67 -2.96 -21.60 1.57
N GLY A 68 -1.98 -20.88 1.05
CA GLY A 68 -0.70 -21.40 0.59
C GLY A 68 0.26 -21.87 1.68
N TYR A 69 0.17 -21.34 2.89
CA TYR A 69 1.03 -21.73 4.03
C TYR A 69 0.28 -22.50 5.12
N ARG A 70 -1.03 -22.77 4.93
CA ARG A 70 -1.87 -23.45 5.94
C ARG A 70 -1.28 -24.77 6.42
N LEU A 71 -0.75 -25.57 5.48
CA LEU A 71 -0.21 -26.89 5.78
C LEU A 71 1.16 -26.84 6.47
N VAL A 72 1.93 -25.78 6.22
CA VAL A 72 3.24 -25.56 6.86
C VAL A 72 3.08 -25.32 8.35
N VAL A 73 2.02 -24.61 8.75
CA VAL A 73 1.78 -24.26 10.15
C VAL A 73 0.86 -25.24 10.88
N ALA A 74 0.27 -26.19 10.15
CA ALA A 74 -0.64 -27.20 10.72
C ALA A 74 0.06 -28.00 11.84
N GLY A 75 -0.58 -28.08 13.01
CA GLY A 75 -0.02 -28.75 14.18
C GLY A 75 1.06 -27.96 14.93
N THR A 76 1.30 -26.70 14.57
CA THR A 76 2.24 -25.80 15.26
C THR A 76 1.52 -24.58 15.85
N ASP A 77 2.22 -23.76 16.63
CA ASP A 77 1.71 -22.46 17.12
C ASP A 77 2.12 -21.28 16.23
N ARG A 78 2.62 -21.56 15.02
CA ARG A 78 3.07 -20.57 14.04
C ARG A 78 1.89 -20.03 13.22
N ASN A 79 2.12 -18.91 12.54
CA ASN A 79 1.13 -18.25 11.69
C ASN A 79 1.62 -18.19 10.25
N GLU A 80 0.71 -18.42 9.31
CA GLU A 80 0.92 -18.51 7.86
C GLU A 80 1.69 -17.29 7.34
N TYR A 81 1.24 -16.10 7.73
CA TYR A 81 1.85 -14.84 7.30
C TYR A 81 3.28 -14.69 7.81
N ASN A 82 3.53 -15.08 9.06
CA ASN A 82 4.87 -14.98 9.65
C ASN A 82 5.84 -15.99 9.01
N GLU A 83 5.39 -17.19 8.67
CA GLU A 83 6.22 -18.15 7.92
C GLU A 83 6.55 -17.62 6.52
N ALA A 84 5.57 -17.05 5.81
CA ALA A 84 5.80 -16.40 4.52
C ALA A 84 6.81 -15.24 4.62
N VAL A 85 6.67 -14.37 5.63
CA VAL A 85 7.63 -13.28 5.89
C VAL A 85 9.03 -13.83 6.17
N SER A 86 9.14 -14.88 6.99
CA SER A 86 10.40 -15.52 7.36
C SER A 86 11.14 -16.06 6.13
N TYR A 87 10.43 -16.80 5.27
CA TYR A 87 10.98 -17.34 4.04
C TYR A 87 11.43 -16.23 3.08
N ASN A 88 10.52 -15.30 2.75
CA ASN A 88 10.79 -14.28 1.73
C ASN A 88 11.88 -13.29 2.16
N LYS A 89 11.97 -12.96 3.45
CA LYS A 89 13.06 -12.12 3.98
C LYS A 89 14.44 -12.79 3.83
N LYS A 90 14.50 -14.11 3.84
CA LYS A 90 15.75 -14.87 3.68
C LYS A 90 16.12 -15.06 2.21
N ASN A 91 15.14 -15.30 1.35
CA ASN A 91 15.37 -15.82 -0.01
C ASN A 91 15.07 -14.83 -1.13
N ALA A 92 14.13 -13.89 -0.94
CA ALA A 92 13.60 -13.03 -2.00
C ALA A 92 14.17 -11.60 -1.98
N LEU A 93 15.11 -11.29 -1.09
CA LEU A 93 15.75 -9.97 -1.02
C LEU A 93 17.12 -9.98 -1.67
N GLN A 94 17.43 -8.93 -2.42
CA GLN A 94 18.73 -8.70 -3.05
C GLN A 94 19.28 -7.32 -2.72
N GLY A 95 20.58 -7.14 -2.94
CA GLY A 95 21.30 -5.90 -2.64
C GLY A 95 21.62 -5.73 -1.14
N THR A 96 22.14 -4.56 -0.80
CA THR A 96 22.59 -4.20 0.56
C THR A 96 21.99 -2.86 0.96
N TYR A 97 21.76 -2.65 2.26
CA TYR A 97 21.18 -1.38 2.76
C TYR A 97 22.08 -0.19 2.34
N PRO A 98 21.51 0.91 1.82
CA PRO A 98 20.08 1.21 1.68
C PRO A 98 19.46 0.77 0.34
N ASN A 99 20.23 0.18 -0.56
CA ASN A 99 19.79 -0.25 -1.90
C ASN A 99 19.33 -1.72 -1.90
N THR A 100 18.48 -2.07 -0.94
CA THR A 100 17.86 -3.41 -0.90
C THR A 100 16.58 -3.39 -1.75
N SER A 101 16.35 -4.43 -2.54
CA SER A 101 15.13 -4.60 -3.33
C SER A 101 14.61 -6.03 -3.24
N LEU A 102 13.39 -6.24 -3.71
CA LEU A 102 12.79 -7.56 -3.85
C LEU A 102 13.19 -8.17 -5.20
N ASP A 103 13.55 -9.45 -5.20
CA ASP A 103 13.67 -10.29 -6.38
C ASP A 103 12.36 -11.06 -6.56
N TYR A 104 11.49 -10.57 -7.45
CA TYR A 104 10.15 -11.11 -7.66
C TYR A 104 10.16 -12.58 -8.09
N SER A 105 11.21 -13.03 -8.79
CA SER A 105 11.35 -14.41 -9.23
C SER A 105 11.55 -15.41 -8.08
N LYS A 106 11.98 -14.92 -6.91
CA LYS A 106 12.25 -15.73 -5.71
C LYS A 106 11.20 -15.60 -4.62
N VAL A 107 10.15 -14.80 -4.85
CA VAL A 107 9.04 -14.68 -3.91
C VAL A 107 8.26 -15.98 -3.87
N LEU A 108 7.96 -16.44 -2.65
CA LEU A 108 7.18 -17.65 -2.41
C LEU A 108 5.89 -17.31 -1.63
N LEU A 109 4.74 -17.44 -2.30
CA LEU A 109 3.40 -17.13 -1.79
C LEU A 109 2.63 -18.35 -1.27
N SER A 110 3.04 -19.55 -1.66
CA SER A 110 2.56 -20.82 -1.13
C SER A 110 3.71 -21.81 -0.97
N MET A 111 3.58 -22.74 -0.02
CA MET A 111 4.60 -23.75 0.25
C MET A 111 3.95 -25.10 0.54
N GLY A 112 4.35 -26.13 -0.21
CA GLY A 112 3.82 -27.47 -0.03
C GLY A 112 4.42 -28.54 -0.95
N THR A 113 3.77 -29.70 -1.00
CA THR A 113 4.31 -30.93 -1.60
C THR A 113 3.79 -31.23 -3.01
N LEU A 114 2.75 -30.54 -3.48
CA LEU A 114 2.26 -30.80 -4.84
C LEU A 114 3.28 -30.34 -5.88
N PRO A 115 3.34 -31.00 -7.05
CA PRO A 115 4.14 -30.54 -8.17
C PRO A 115 3.82 -29.10 -8.55
N VAL A 116 4.86 -28.27 -8.68
CA VAL A 116 4.76 -26.87 -9.12
C VAL A 116 4.30 -26.77 -10.58
N ALA A 117 3.93 -25.56 -11.02
CA ALA A 117 3.61 -25.31 -12.42
C ALA A 117 4.84 -25.48 -13.32
N ILE A 118 4.65 -26.15 -14.45
CA ILE A 118 5.69 -26.35 -15.47
C ILE A 118 5.57 -25.24 -16.50
N HIS A 119 6.66 -24.48 -16.69
CA HIS A 119 6.75 -23.35 -17.62
C HIS A 119 5.54 -22.39 -17.57
N PRO A 120 5.17 -21.86 -16.40
CA PRO A 120 4.08 -20.93 -16.30
C PRO A 120 4.40 -19.64 -17.07
N SER A 121 3.41 -19.12 -17.78
CA SER A 121 3.51 -17.84 -18.48
C SER A 121 2.21 -17.05 -18.35
N ILE A 122 2.31 -15.74 -18.54
CA ILE A 122 1.14 -14.84 -18.61
C ILE A 122 1.13 -14.04 -19.90
N SER A 123 -0.06 -13.79 -20.41
CA SER A 123 -0.32 -12.81 -21.47
C SER A 123 -1.52 -11.95 -21.09
N GLN A 124 -1.64 -10.78 -21.71
CA GLN A 124 -2.75 -9.87 -21.47
C GLN A 124 -3.48 -9.57 -22.76
N THR A 125 -4.81 -9.52 -22.67
CA THR A 125 -5.70 -9.01 -23.71
C THR A 125 -6.78 -8.19 -23.02
N ASP A 126 -6.79 -6.89 -23.27
CA ASP A 126 -7.67 -5.93 -22.59
C ASP A 126 -7.58 -6.05 -21.06
N ASP A 127 -8.72 -6.26 -20.39
CA ASP A 127 -8.86 -6.44 -18.94
C ASP A 127 -8.69 -7.88 -18.48
N LYS A 128 -8.07 -8.74 -19.28
CA LYS A 128 -7.88 -10.16 -18.98
C LYS A 128 -6.42 -10.55 -19.00
N ILE A 129 -5.98 -11.16 -17.91
CA ILE A 129 -4.68 -11.82 -17.78
C ILE A 129 -4.90 -13.33 -17.95
N THR A 130 -4.30 -13.90 -18.98
CA THR A 130 -4.36 -15.34 -19.24
C THR A 130 -3.08 -15.99 -18.75
N PHE A 131 -3.22 -16.90 -17.80
CA PHE A 131 -2.17 -17.79 -17.34
C PHE A 131 -2.15 -19.04 -18.20
N ASN A 132 -0.96 -19.52 -18.54
CA ASN A 132 -0.76 -20.79 -19.23
C ASN A 132 0.31 -21.60 -18.51
N TRP A 133 0.16 -22.92 -18.49
CA TRP A 133 1.15 -23.85 -17.94
C TRP A 133 1.13 -25.17 -18.70
N GLN A 134 2.22 -25.91 -18.63
CA GLN A 134 2.33 -27.22 -19.28
C GLN A 134 1.85 -28.34 -18.36
N LEU A 135 1.28 -29.37 -18.97
CA LEU A 135 0.93 -30.61 -18.30
C LEU A 135 2.15 -31.55 -18.28
N PRO A 136 2.38 -32.28 -17.17
CA PRO A 136 3.43 -33.30 -17.12
C PRO A 136 3.15 -34.40 -18.15
N SER A 137 4.18 -34.84 -18.87
CA SER A 137 4.09 -35.90 -19.89
C SER A 137 3.87 -37.31 -19.34
N GLU A 138 4.10 -37.57 -18.04
CA GLU A 138 4.19 -38.94 -17.49
C GLU A 138 3.42 -39.23 -16.19
N ILE A 139 2.40 -38.44 -15.79
CA ILE A 139 1.61 -38.79 -14.59
C ILE A 139 0.10 -38.72 -14.87
N GLU A 140 -0.40 -39.77 -15.51
CA GLU A 140 -1.82 -40.03 -15.78
C GLU A 140 -2.65 -40.47 -14.55
N ARG A 141 -2.13 -40.42 -13.31
CA ARG A 141 -2.84 -41.06 -12.17
C ARG A 141 -3.06 -40.31 -10.86
N MET A 142 -2.49 -39.13 -10.58
CA MET A 142 -2.58 -38.59 -9.20
C MET A 142 -2.98 -37.12 -9.00
N THR A 143 -3.14 -36.29 -10.04
CA THR A 143 -3.34 -34.84 -9.86
C THR A 143 -4.39 -34.25 -10.82
N HIS A 144 -5.62 -34.78 -10.83
CA HIS A 144 -6.70 -34.32 -11.73
C HIS A 144 -7.72 -33.38 -11.06
N ASP A 145 -7.63 -33.24 -9.74
CA ASP A 145 -8.57 -32.52 -8.88
C ASP A 145 -7.91 -31.34 -8.17
N ASP A 146 -6.70 -30.94 -8.57
CA ASP A 146 -6.11 -29.69 -8.09
C ASP A 146 -6.45 -28.53 -9.03
N ARG A 147 -6.60 -27.36 -8.42
CA ARG A 147 -6.99 -26.10 -9.06
C ARG A 147 -5.87 -25.10 -8.95
N ALA A 148 -5.75 -24.27 -9.97
CA ALA A 148 -4.84 -23.15 -9.96
C ALA A 148 -5.27 -22.14 -8.89
N MET A 149 -4.33 -21.70 -8.07
CA MET A 149 -4.42 -20.50 -7.25
C MET A 149 -3.46 -19.46 -7.83
N LEU A 150 -3.99 -18.30 -8.19
CA LEU A 150 -3.31 -17.26 -8.96
C LEU A 150 -3.16 -16.00 -8.12
N VAL A 151 -2.01 -15.36 -8.24
CA VAL A 151 -1.76 -14.04 -7.66
C VAL A 151 -1.13 -13.14 -8.71
N VAL A 152 -1.75 -11.98 -8.94
CA VAL A 152 -1.17 -10.88 -9.72
C VAL A 152 -0.90 -9.74 -8.75
N TYR A 153 0.37 -9.46 -8.50
CA TYR A 153 0.82 -8.35 -7.68
C TYR A 153 1.17 -7.15 -8.56
N PHE A 154 0.74 -5.95 -8.17
CA PHE A 154 1.04 -4.69 -8.85
C PHE A 154 2.03 -3.89 -7.99
N PRO A 155 3.34 -3.93 -8.27
CA PRO A 155 4.36 -3.32 -7.41
C PRO A 155 4.19 -1.84 -7.14
N ASP A 156 3.78 -1.08 -8.17
CA ASP A 156 3.66 0.37 -8.08
C ASP A 156 2.43 0.80 -7.28
N LEU A 157 1.38 -0.04 -7.31
CA LEU A 157 0.13 0.15 -6.57
C LEU A 157 0.15 -0.48 -5.17
N LYS A 158 1.05 -1.44 -4.93
CA LYS A 158 1.13 -2.24 -3.69
C LYS A 158 -0.17 -2.97 -3.35
N ILE A 159 -0.84 -3.47 -4.38
CA ILE A 159 -2.05 -4.29 -4.28
C ILE A 159 -1.83 -5.61 -4.99
N SER A 160 -2.62 -6.62 -4.61
CA SER A 160 -2.65 -7.92 -5.25
C SER A 160 -4.07 -8.25 -5.61
N GLN A 161 -4.25 -8.88 -6.77
CA GLN A 161 -5.46 -9.58 -7.11
C GLN A 161 -5.20 -11.08 -7.00
N CYS A 162 -6.02 -11.75 -6.19
CA CYS A 162 -5.92 -13.19 -5.97
C CYS A 162 -7.15 -13.88 -6.56
N ASP A 163 -6.92 -15.01 -7.23
CA ASP A 163 -7.95 -15.99 -7.50
C ASP A 163 -7.57 -17.29 -6.79
N LEU A 164 -8.39 -17.68 -5.82
CA LEU A 164 -8.12 -18.84 -4.96
C LEU A 164 -8.69 -20.13 -5.54
N ILE A 165 -9.59 -20.05 -6.53
CA ILE A 165 -10.34 -21.20 -7.07
C ILE A 165 -10.35 -21.10 -8.61
N GLY A 166 -9.17 -21.17 -9.20
CA GLY A 166 -9.01 -21.16 -10.64
C GLY A 166 -9.44 -22.47 -11.32
N SER A 167 -9.07 -22.57 -12.60
CA SER A 167 -9.27 -23.76 -13.43
C SER A 167 -8.55 -24.96 -12.84
N LYS A 168 -9.03 -26.16 -13.17
CA LYS A 168 -8.29 -27.39 -12.86
C LYS A 168 -6.95 -27.37 -13.58
N ARG A 169 -5.94 -28.00 -12.99
CA ARG A 169 -4.60 -28.12 -13.61
C ARG A 169 -4.67 -28.66 -15.04
N ILE A 170 -5.54 -29.63 -15.29
CA ILE A 170 -5.73 -30.28 -16.60
C ILE A 170 -6.15 -29.33 -17.73
N GLU A 171 -6.72 -28.16 -17.40
CA GLU A 171 -7.12 -27.18 -18.41
C GLU A 171 -5.92 -26.49 -19.06
N GLY A 172 -4.76 -26.47 -18.39
CA GLY A 172 -3.54 -25.83 -18.90
C GLY A 172 -3.60 -24.29 -18.97
N THR A 173 -4.76 -23.69 -18.69
CA THR A 173 -4.99 -22.26 -18.81
C THR A 173 -6.05 -21.74 -17.84
N HIS A 174 -5.95 -20.46 -17.47
CA HIS A 174 -6.98 -19.75 -16.72
C HIS A 174 -6.91 -18.25 -17.01
N THR A 175 -8.08 -17.61 -17.12
CA THR A 175 -8.18 -16.18 -17.40
C THR A 175 -8.73 -15.42 -16.20
N LEU A 176 -7.90 -14.54 -15.63
CA LEU A 176 -8.24 -13.63 -14.56
C LEU A 176 -8.64 -12.27 -15.13
N LYS A 177 -9.82 -11.77 -14.76
CA LYS A 177 -10.24 -10.41 -15.14
C LYS A 177 -9.69 -9.39 -14.16
N ILE A 178 -8.92 -8.42 -14.62
CA ILE A 178 -8.39 -7.31 -13.82
C ILE A 178 -9.25 -6.05 -13.96
N ALA A 179 -9.13 -5.10 -13.04
CA ALA A 179 -9.80 -3.82 -13.18
C ALA A 179 -9.24 -3.04 -14.37
N GLN A 180 -10.11 -2.29 -15.07
CA GLN A 180 -9.72 -1.49 -16.25
C GLN A 180 -8.57 -0.52 -15.96
N GLU A 181 -8.51 0.01 -14.74
CA GLU A 181 -7.45 0.89 -14.28
C GLU A 181 -6.08 0.21 -14.09
N HIS A 182 -6.00 -1.11 -14.15
CA HIS A 182 -4.76 -1.88 -13.97
C HIS A 182 -4.18 -2.42 -15.28
N ILE A 183 -4.84 -2.19 -16.43
CA ILE A 183 -4.49 -2.80 -17.72
C ILE A 183 -3.05 -2.47 -18.17
N ASN A 184 -2.50 -1.34 -17.77
CA ASN A 184 -1.12 -0.93 -18.13
C ASN A 184 -0.17 -0.87 -16.94
N GLU A 185 -0.63 -1.30 -15.77
CA GLU A 185 0.19 -1.27 -14.57
C GLU A 185 1.21 -2.40 -14.62
N ARG A 186 2.40 -2.13 -14.09
CA ARG A 186 3.41 -3.17 -13.90
C ARG A 186 2.83 -4.24 -13.01
N MET A 187 3.00 -5.50 -13.42
CA MET A 187 2.54 -6.63 -12.64
C MET A 187 3.53 -7.78 -12.62
N GLU A 188 3.49 -8.54 -11.53
CA GLU A 188 4.30 -9.71 -11.24
C GLU A 188 3.32 -10.83 -10.88
N ALA A 189 3.36 -11.96 -11.59
CA ALA A 189 2.36 -13.01 -11.44
C ALA A 189 2.93 -14.32 -10.91
N TYR A 190 2.09 -15.02 -10.15
CA TYR A 190 2.43 -16.28 -9.50
C TYR A 190 1.28 -17.26 -9.65
N ILE A 191 1.62 -18.53 -9.81
CA ILE A 191 0.68 -19.64 -9.88
C ILE A 191 1.10 -20.74 -8.90
N SER A 192 0.11 -21.35 -8.26
CA SER A 192 0.27 -22.52 -7.42
C SER A 192 -0.92 -23.44 -7.65
N PHE A 193 -0.86 -24.67 -7.15
CA PHE A 193 -1.98 -25.61 -7.22
C PHE A 193 -2.42 -26.03 -5.83
N VAL A 194 -3.74 -26.16 -5.65
CA VAL A 194 -4.39 -26.59 -4.41
C VAL A 194 -5.33 -27.73 -4.74
N LYS A 195 -5.23 -28.87 -4.05
CA LYS A 195 -6.21 -29.96 -4.18
C LYS A 195 -7.62 -29.47 -3.84
N ASP A 196 -8.66 -29.99 -4.50
CA ASP A 196 -10.07 -29.65 -4.23
C ASP A 196 -10.46 -29.84 -2.75
N ASN A 197 -9.84 -30.80 -2.05
CA ASN A 197 -10.02 -31.02 -0.61
C ASN A 197 -9.24 -30.04 0.29
N GLY A 198 -8.40 -29.19 -0.29
CA GLY A 198 -7.52 -28.21 0.37
C GLY A 198 -6.35 -28.82 1.16
N ARG A 199 -6.15 -30.14 1.15
CA ARG A 199 -5.18 -30.83 2.01
C ARG A 199 -3.76 -30.86 1.46
N GLU A 200 -3.57 -30.43 0.22
CA GLU A 200 -2.26 -30.33 -0.41
C GLU A 200 -2.20 -29.05 -1.23
N VAL A 201 -1.02 -28.43 -1.25
CA VAL A 201 -0.70 -27.22 -2.02
C VAL A 201 0.68 -27.39 -2.65
N SER A 202 0.95 -26.73 -3.78
CA SER A 202 2.28 -26.65 -4.35
C SER A 202 3.02 -25.41 -3.83
N ASP A 203 4.34 -25.43 -3.95
CA ASP A 203 5.09 -24.17 -3.96
C ASP A 203 4.57 -23.26 -5.08
N SER A 204 4.56 -21.95 -4.84
CA SER A 204 4.18 -20.99 -5.88
C SER A 204 5.32 -20.82 -6.88
N ALA A 205 5.00 -20.90 -8.16
CA ALA A 205 5.91 -20.62 -9.26
C ALA A 205 5.67 -19.20 -9.79
N TYR A 206 6.74 -18.48 -10.10
CA TYR A 206 6.68 -17.19 -10.77
C TYR A 206 6.30 -17.40 -12.25
N ALA A 207 5.19 -16.81 -12.67
CA ALA A 207 4.61 -16.94 -14.01
C ALA A 207 5.08 -15.85 -14.98
N GLY A 208 5.82 -14.85 -14.48
CA GLY A 208 6.35 -13.76 -15.28
C GLY A 208 5.79 -12.39 -14.89
N ALA A 209 6.20 -11.39 -15.66
CA ALA A 209 5.80 -10.00 -15.50
C ALA A 209 5.26 -9.45 -16.81
N LEU A 210 4.34 -8.49 -16.69
CA LEU A 210 3.89 -7.64 -17.79
C LEU A 210 4.13 -6.18 -17.43
N ASN A 211 4.26 -5.34 -18.47
CA ASN A 211 4.49 -3.90 -18.33
C ASN A 211 5.76 -3.54 -17.51
N ALA A 212 6.76 -4.43 -17.51
CA ALA A 212 7.97 -4.31 -16.69
C ALA A 212 9.01 -3.26 -17.17
N ARG A 213 8.81 -2.65 -18.36
CA ARG A 213 9.66 -1.59 -18.91
C ARG A 213 8.82 -0.49 -19.57
N LYS A 214 8.96 0.76 -19.12
CA LYS A 214 8.83 1.93 -20.01
C LYS A 214 10.16 2.06 -20.75
N THR A 215 10.25 1.53 -21.97
CA THR A 215 11.34 1.89 -22.87
C THR A 215 11.11 3.33 -23.31
N LEU A 216 11.96 4.26 -22.87
CA LEU A 216 12.07 5.59 -23.46
C LEU A 216 12.74 5.40 -24.83
N GLU A 217 11.96 5.37 -25.91
CA GLU A 217 12.51 5.51 -27.25
C GLU A 217 12.70 7.00 -27.57
N ILE A 218 13.93 7.47 -27.45
CA ILE A 218 14.36 8.75 -28.01
C ILE A 218 14.71 8.49 -29.47
N SER A 219 13.90 8.98 -30.41
CA SER A 219 14.33 9.09 -31.81
C SER A 219 14.61 10.55 -32.14
N GLU A 220 15.90 10.85 -32.32
CA GLU A 220 16.38 12.12 -32.88
C GLU A 220 15.88 12.25 -34.32
N LYS A 221 15.18 13.35 -34.63
CA LYS A 221 15.09 13.84 -36.01
C LYS A 221 15.34 15.34 -36.07
N ILE A 222 16.46 15.65 -36.72
CA ILE A 222 16.94 16.94 -37.18
C ILE A 222 15.93 17.55 -38.15
N ASN A 223 15.66 18.84 -38.00
CA ASN A 223 14.79 19.62 -38.87
C ASN A 223 15.63 20.63 -39.69
N PRO A 224 15.31 20.87 -40.97
CA PRO A 224 15.49 22.21 -41.52
C PRO A 224 14.23 22.75 -42.23
N LYS A 225 13.90 24.02 -41.88
CA LYS A 225 13.24 25.14 -42.61
C LYS A 225 12.39 24.80 -43.87
N THR A 226 11.20 25.40 -44.11
CA THR A 226 10.98 26.83 -44.41
C THR A 226 9.46 27.19 -44.52
N GLU A 227 9.13 28.43 -44.09
CA GLU A 227 8.10 29.44 -44.47
C GLU A 227 6.70 29.15 -45.09
N HIS A 228 5.69 29.69 -44.37
CA HIS A 228 4.46 30.45 -44.73
C HIS A 228 3.37 29.92 -45.70
N SER A 229 2.14 29.78 -45.17
CA SER A 229 1.02 30.73 -45.39
C SER A 229 -0.27 30.32 -44.63
N ASN A 230 -1.05 31.33 -44.22
CA ASN A 230 -2.24 31.26 -43.35
C ASN A 230 -3.51 30.72 -44.05
N GLN A 231 -4.33 29.94 -43.35
CA GLN A 231 -5.78 30.20 -43.12
C GLN A 231 -6.45 29.15 -42.21
N ASP A 232 -6.82 29.62 -41.01
CA ASP A 232 -7.85 29.22 -40.04
C ASP A 232 -8.53 27.84 -40.10
N SER A 233 -8.29 27.00 -39.09
CA SER A 233 -9.27 26.68 -38.02
C SER A 233 -8.71 25.66 -37.02
N ASP A 234 -8.89 26.02 -35.75
CA ASP A 234 -8.96 25.19 -34.54
C ASP A 234 -7.75 24.34 -34.09
N TYR A 235 -7.00 24.97 -33.18
CA TYR A 235 -6.14 24.43 -32.12
C TYR A 235 -5.10 23.38 -32.54
N ALA A 236 -4.01 23.86 -33.13
CA ALA A 236 -2.75 23.14 -33.20
C ALA A 236 -1.87 23.38 -31.96
N CYS A 237 -1.34 22.28 -31.47
CA CYS A 237 -0.27 22.04 -30.51
C CYS A 237 0.95 22.98 -30.62
N SER A 238 1.65 23.23 -29.51
CA SER A 238 3.09 23.44 -29.54
C SER A 238 3.79 22.72 -28.36
N ASP A 239 4.79 21.94 -28.73
CA ASP A 239 5.67 21.16 -27.88
C ASP A 239 6.63 22.05 -27.06
N PHE A 240 6.67 21.86 -25.73
CA PHE A 240 7.80 21.27 -24.97
C PHE A 240 7.74 21.66 -23.47
N ASP A 241 8.02 20.64 -22.64
CA ASP A 241 8.50 20.63 -21.25
C ASP A 241 7.83 21.50 -20.18
N ILE A 242 6.98 20.86 -19.36
CA ILE A 242 6.97 21.12 -17.91
C ILE A 242 7.17 19.79 -17.17
N ILE A 243 8.45 19.50 -16.97
CA ILE A 243 8.99 18.66 -15.91
C ILE A 243 8.54 19.27 -14.56
N SER A 244 7.95 18.46 -13.68
CA SER A 244 7.64 18.79 -12.27
C SER A 244 6.54 19.84 -12.01
N TYR A 245 5.31 19.38 -11.78
CA TYR A 245 4.22 20.21 -11.20
C TYR A 245 4.44 20.46 -9.68
N ARG A 246 5.52 21.16 -9.37
CA ARG A 246 5.73 21.93 -8.14
C ARG A 246 5.25 23.33 -8.43
N GLU A 247 4.08 23.68 -7.90
CA GLU A 247 3.66 25.02 -7.48
C GLU A 247 2.18 25.21 -7.73
N TYR A 248 1.36 24.88 -6.73
CA TYR A 248 0.18 25.70 -6.47
C TYR A 248 0.10 26.08 -4.99
N LEU A 249 0.33 27.38 -4.80
CA LEU A 249 -0.08 28.35 -3.79
C LEU A 249 -0.19 27.92 -2.32
N LEU A 250 0.84 28.32 -1.56
CA LEU A 250 0.67 28.99 -0.28
C LEU A 250 1.67 30.16 -0.20
N ASP A 251 1.21 31.31 0.29
CA ASP A 251 1.98 32.55 0.42
C ASP A 251 2.38 32.77 1.90
N LEU A 252 3.49 32.12 2.26
CA LEU A 252 4.45 32.40 3.35
C LEU A 252 5.56 31.32 3.36
N GLY A 253 6.04 30.93 2.17
CA GLY A 253 7.24 30.10 2.03
C GLY A 253 7.07 28.57 2.14
N THR A 254 5.92 27.97 1.78
CA THR A 254 5.74 26.50 1.74
C THR A 254 5.25 25.95 0.38
N ALA A 255 5.55 24.68 0.08
CA ALA A 255 5.20 23.97 -1.16
C ALA A 255 4.74 22.51 -0.90
N ILE A 256 3.74 22.05 -1.67
CA ILE A 256 3.26 20.66 -1.67
C ILE A 256 3.88 19.93 -2.88
N ALA A 257 4.43 18.73 -2.69
CA ALA A 257 4.93 17.90 -3.79
C ALA A 257 3.84 16.91 -4.28
N ALA A 258 3.78 16.71 -5.59
CA ALA A 258 2.86 15.80 -6.29
C ALA A 258 2.88 14.35 -5.74
N PRO A 259 1.77 13.59 -5.89
CA PRO A 259 1.67 12.20 -5.43
C PRO A 259 2.72 11.32 -6.11
N LYS A 260 3.14 10.26 -5.40
CA LYS A 260 4.19 9.33 -5.89
C LYS A 260 3.73 8.38 -7.02
N SER A 261 2.50 8.47 -7.50
CA SER A 261 1.90 7.52 -8.45
C SER A 261 1.20 8.22 -9.62
N GLY A 262 1.85 8.22 -10.80
CA GLY A 262 1.26 8.43 -12.13
C GLY A 262 0.64 9.82 -12.43
N PRO A 263 0.55 10.25 -13.70
CA PRO A 263 0.28 11.65 -14.03
C PRO A 263 -1.17 12.14 -13.87
N ASP A 264 -2.19 11.27 -13.74
CA ASP A 264 -3.57 11.68 -14.09
C ASP A 264 -4.71 11.40 -13.09
N LYS A 265 -4.47 10.96 -11.84
CA LYS A 265 -5.55 10.83 -10.84
C LYS A 265 -5.19 11.45 -9.49
N ILE A 266 -5.80 12.61 -9.19
CA ILE A 266 -5.45 13.45 -8.05
C ILE A 266 -5.92 12.84 -6.71
N ILE A 267 -7.05 12.13 -6.65
CA ILE A 267 -7.60 11.58 -5.39
C ILE A 267 -8.30 10.24 -5.65
N THR A 268 -8.01 9.22 -4.84
CA THR A 268 -8.61 7.87 -4.96
C THR A 268 -9.38 7.50 -3.68
N SER A 269 -10.08 6.36 -3.67
CA SER A 269 -10.70 5.83 -2.44
C SER A 269 -9.68 5.30 -1.41
N GLY A 270 -8.43 5.15 -1.82
CA GLY A 270 -7.28 4.92 -0.95
C GLY A 270 -6.66 6.24 -0.46
N TRP A 271 -5.83 6.17 0.58
CA TRP A 271 -5.13 7.36 1.08
C TRP A 271 -4.00 7.78 0.12
N SER A 272 -4.24 8.85 -0.63
CA SER A 272 -3.21 9.59 -1.38
C SER A 272 -2.38 10.42 -0.40
N ILE A 273 -1.05 10.24 -0.44
CA ILE A 273 -0.12 10.95 0.44
C ILE A 273 0.60 12.06 -0.32
N TYR A 274 0.53 13.26 0.21
CA TYR A 274 1.17 14.48 -0.25
C TYR A 274 2.24 14.88 0.76
N VAL A 275 3.44 15.21 0.27
CA VAL A 275 4.53 15.63 1.16
C VAL A 275 4.57 17.15 1.24
N LEU A 276 4.50 17.68 2.46
CA LEU A 276 4.66 19.11 2.74
C LEU A 276 6.15 19.44 2.85
N LYS A 277 6.61 20.44 2.10
CA LYS A 277 8.00 20.92 2.15
C LYS A 277 8.07 22.44 2.31
N SER A 278 9.10 22.93 2.98
CA SER A 278 9.44 24.36 3.00
C SER A 278 9.99 24.79 1.63
N LYS A 279 9.56 25.96 1.13
CA LYS A 279 10.15 26.58 -0.08
C LYS A 279 11.55 27.12 0.19
N VAL A 280 11.83 27.58 1.41
CA VAL A 280 13.08 28.27 1.76
C VAL A 280 14.26 27.29 1.94
N GLY A 281 14.00 26.00 2.22
CA GLY A 281 15.06 25.02 2.46
C GLY A 281 14.81 23.61 1.90
N ASN A 282 13.70 23.38 1.18
CA ASN A 282 13.31 22.06 0.66
C ASN A 282 13.15 20.96 1.74
N GLN A 283 13.14 21.35 3.02
CA GLN A 283 12.98 20.49 4.18
C GLN A 283 11.54 19.99 4.27
N ARG A 284 11.35 18.71 4.62
CA ARG A 284 10.02 18.12 4.86
C ARG A 284 9.42 18.67 6.16
N ILE A 285 8.26 19.29 6.03
CA ILE A 285 7.47 19.86 7.14
C ILE A 285 6.48 18.83 7.68
N GLY A 286 5.98 17.94 6.84
CA GLY A 286 4.94 17.00 7.23
C GLY A 286 4.34 16.25 6.05
N ASP A 287 3.18 15.66 6.28
CA ASP A 287 2.42 14.88 5.32
C ASP A 287 0.94 15.25 5.35
N CYS A 288 0.35 15.26 4.17
CA CYS A 288 -1.05 15.48 3.92
C CYS A 288 -1.63 14.21 3.31
N TYR A 289 -2.84 13.84 3.71
CA TYR A 289 -3.50 12.62 3.27
C TYR A 289 -4.89 12.96 2.78
N LEU A 290 -5.24 12.50 1.59
CA LEU A 290 -6.57 12.66 1.00
C LEU A 290 -7.10 11.30 0.58
N ARG A 291 -8.40 11.09 0.72
CA ARG A 291 -9.11 9.99 0.07
C ARG A 291 -10.54 10.38 -0.25
N LEU A 292 -11.14 9.73 -1.23
CA LEU A 292 -12.59 9.68 -1.40
C LEU A 292 -13.17 8.59 -0.49
N GLN A 293 -14.41 8.77 -0.05
CA GLN A 293 -15.10 7.74 0.71
C GLN A 293 -15.38 6.53 -0.21
N LYS A 294 -15.33 5.32 0.35
CA LYS A 294 -15.55 4.11 -0.43
C LYS A 294 -16.97 4.11 -1.00
N ASN A 295 -17.10 3.96 -2.33
CA ASN A 295 -18.36 4.04 -3.09
C ASN A 295 -19.06 5.41 -3.07
N ASP A 296 -18.41 6.47 -2.60
CA ASP A 296 -18.92 7.84 -2.70
C ASP A 296 -17.80 8.78 -3.17
N LYS A 297 -17.89 9.18 -4.45
CA LYS A 297 -16.93 10.09 -5.08
C LYS A 297 -17.15 11.57 -4.72
N PHE A 298 -18.28 11.90 -4.11
CA PHE A 298 -18.65 13.28 -3.76
C PHE A 298 -18.23 13.65 -2.33
N THR A 299 -17.89 12.65 -1.51
CA THR A 299 -17.39 12.84 -0.14
C THR A 299 -15.92 12.47 -0.05
N ALA A 300 -15.10 13.35 0.51
CA ALA A 300 -13.69 13.12 0.75
C ALA A 300 -13.33 13.21 2.23
N GLU A 301 -12.22 12.57 2.59
CA GLU A 301 -11.59 12.71 3.89
C GLU A 301 -10.18 13.26 3.74
N MET A 302 -9.77 14.07 4.73
CA MET A 302 -8.44 14.65 4.77
C MET A 302 -7.77 14.52 6.13
N LYS A 303 -6.45 14.30 6.14
CA LYS A 303 -5.62 14.33 7.34
C LYS A 303 -4.36 15.15 7.09
N VAL A 304 -3.90 15.86 8.11
CA VAL A 304 -2.63 16.61 8.10
C VAL A 304 -1.82 16.17 9.30
N SER A 305 -0.55 15.89 9.06
CA SER A 305 0.44 15.63 10.10
C SER A 305 1.62 16.57 9.90
N ILE A 306 1.92 17.39 10.90
CA ILE A 306 3.07 18.30 10.90
C ILE A 306 4.12 17.75 11.85
N SER A 307 5.38 17.69 11.38
CA SER A 307 6.52 17.27 12.19
C SER A 307 6.58 18.08 13.49
N PRO A 308 6.89 17.44 14.64
CA PRO A 308 6.87 18.12 15.94
C PRO A 308 7.66 19.44 16.00
N GLU A 309 8.77 19.52 15.27
CA GLU A 309 9.67 20.69 15.20
C GLU A 309 9.07 21.87 14.40
N GLU A 310 8.03 21.60 13.61
CA GLU A 310 7.37 22.55 12.71
C GLU A 310 5.94 22.92 13.16
N GLN A 311 5.49 22.39 14.30
CA GLN A 311 4.17 22.71 14.85
C GLN A 311 4.10 24.15 15.38
N ARG A 312 2.87 24.66 15.53
CA ARG A 312 2.56 26.03 16.01
C ARG A 312 3.08 27.19 15.13
N LYS A 313 3.48 26.90 13.89
CA LYS A 313 3.93 27.89 12.89
C LYS A 313 2.88 28.21 11.81
N GLY A 314 1.65 27.72 11.96
CA GLY A 314 0.55 27.95 11.00
C GLY A 314 0.44 26.91 9.87
N TYR A 315 1.46 26.07 9.65
CA TYR A 315 1.52 25.12 8.54
C TYR A 315 0.33 24.15 8.44
N ALA A 316 -0.25 23.73 9.57
CA ALA A 316 -1.42 22.86 9.54
C ALA A 316 -2.64 23.52 8.89
N LYS A 317 -2.85 24.82 9.12
CA LYS A 317 -3.95 25.61 8.54
C LYS A 317 -3.71 25.86 7.06
N GLU A 318 -2.50 26.28 6.72
CA GLU A 318 -2.02 26.49 5.37
C GLU A 318 -2.22 25.22 4.51
N ALA A 319 -1.66 24.09 4.96
CA ALA A 319 -1.76 22.81 4.28
C ALA A 319 -3.22 22.32 4.15
N SER A 320 -4.04 22.53 5.18
CA SER A 320 -5.45 22.16 5.14
C SER A 320 -6.23 22.99 4.13
N ALA A 321 -6.01 24.31 4.08
CA ALA A 321 -6.65 25.20 3.11
C ALA A 321 -6.29 24.83 1.67
N ALA A 322 -5.02 24.52 1.40
CA ALA A 322 -4.57 24.07 0.08
C ALA A 322 -5.25 22.75 -0.33
N MET A 323 -5.38 21.79 0.58
CA MET A 323 -6.07 20.53 0.30
C MET A 323 -7.57 20.71 0.06
N ILE A 324 -8.24 21.58 0.83
CA ILE A 324 -9.65 21.89 0.63
C ILE A 324 -9.87 22.51 -0.76
N SER A 325 -9.00 23.46 -1.14
CA SER A 325 -9.02 24.07 -2.47
C SER A 325 -8.81 23.04 -3.59
N LEU A 326 -7.85 22.12 -3.40
CA LEU A 326 -7.62 21.02 -4.35
C LEU A 326 -8.87 20.15 -4.51
N LEU A 327 -9.48 19.76 -3.40
CA LEU A 327 -10.67 18.91 -3.37
C LEU A 327 -11.85 19.59 -4.08
N PHE A 328 -12.21 20.81 -3.71
CA PHE A 328 -13.39 21.46 -4.26
C PHE A 328 -13.19 21.99 -5.69
N ASN A 329 -12.00 22.44 -6.08
CA ASN A 329 -11.77 23.01 -7.41
C ASN A 329 -11.42 21.98 -8.49
N LYS A 330 -10.77 20.86 -8.13
CA LYS A 330 -10.19 19.92 -9.09
C LYS A 330 -10.82 18.53 -9.03
N SER A 331 -11.90 18.36 -8.28
CA SER A 331 -12.65 17.10 -8.24
C SER A 331 -14.17 17.35 -8.15
N GLU A 332 -14.95 16.28 -8.31
CA GLU A 332 -16.40 16.30 -8.14
C GLU A 332 -16.83 16.35 -6.66
N VAL A 333 -15.89 16.39 -5.72
CA VAL A 333 -16.18 16.44 -4.28
C VAL A 333 -17.06 17.64 -3.96
N ASN A 334 -18.18 17.35 -3.30
CA ASN A 334 -19.11 18.33 -2.77
C ASN A 334 -19.00 18.47 -1.25
N ARG A 335 -18.35 17.51 -0.58
CA ARG A 335 -18.29 17.41 0.87
C ARG A 335 -16.96 16.85 1.36
N ILE A 336 -16.40 17.45 2.40
CA ILE A 336 -15.18 16.98 3.07
C ILE A 336 -15.52 16.66 4.52
N VAL A 337 -15.18 15.45 4.98
CA VAL A 337 -15.42 14.97 6.34
C VAL A 337 -14.11 14.76 7.08
N LYS A 338 -14.10 15.04 8.37
CA LYS A 338 -12.97 14.75 9.25
C LYS A 338 -13.44 14.32 10.63
N ILE A 339 -12.88 13.21 11.10
CA ILE A 339 -13.08 12.69 12.45
C ILE A 339 -11.89 13.10 13.31
N VAL A 340 -12.17 13.62 14.50
CA VAL A 340 -11.16 14.06 15.47
C VAL A 340 -11.53 13.59 16.88
N ASP A 341 -10.52 13.32 17.72
CA ASP A 341 -10.73 13.05 19.14
C ASP A 341 -11.42 14.26 19.78
N ALA A 342 -12.47 14.01 20.58
CA ALA A 342 -13.23 15.04 21.26
C ALA A 342 -12.40 15.86 22.27
N GLN A 343 -11.22 15.38 22.66
CA GLN A 343 -10.26 16.07 23.52
C GLN A 343 -9.19 16.85 22.74
N ASP A 344 -9.12 16.75 21.41
CA ASP A 344 -8.14 17.48 20.59
C ASP A 344 -8.63 18.91 20.27
N GLU A 345 -8.56 19.78 21.27
CA GLU A 345 -8.97 21.19 21.15
C GLU A 345 -8.27 21.93 20.00
N ALA A 346 -7.01 21.59 19.72
CA ALA A 346 -6.24 22.22 18.65
C ALA A 346 -6.77 21.84 17.27
N ALA A 347 -7.08 20.56 17.04
CA ALA A 347 -7.70 20.10 15.80
C ALA A 347 -9.13 20.65 15.63
N ILE A 348 -9.91 20.71 16.71
CA ILE A 348 -11.26 21.28 16.71
C ILE A 348 -11.22 22.77 16.35
N ALA A 349 -10.35 23.55 17.01
CA ALA A 349 -10.19 24.97 16.72
C ALA A 349 -9.73 25.21 15.27
N LEU A 350 -8.80 24.39 14.78
CA LEU A 350 -8.37 24.43 13.38
C LEU A 350 -9.54 24.20 12.42
N LEU A 351 -10.35 23.17 12.64
CA LEU A 351 -11.47 22.84 11.76
C LEU A 351 -12.53 23.93 11.73
N LYS A 352 -12.91 24.46 12.91
CA LYS A 352 -13.81 25.62 13.01
C LYS A 352 -13.25 26.84 12.26
N SER A 353 -11.94 27.10 12.37
CA SER A 353 -11.29 28.21 11.67
C SER A 353 -11.24 28.07 10.14
N LEU A 354 -11.43 26.85 9.63
CA LEU A 354 -11.50 26.52 8.20
C LEU A 354 -12.96 26.42 7.70
N GLY A 355 -13.93 26.74 8.54
CA GLY A 355 -15.36 26.73 8.18
C GLY A 355 -16.06 25.38 8.32
N PHE A 356 -15.38 24.34 8.85
CA PHE A 356 -16.06 23.07 9.13
C PHE A 356 -17.10 23.23 10.24
N LYS A 357 -18.23 22.54 10.07
CA LYS A 357 -19.30 22.44 11.05
C LYS A 357 -19.25 21.08 11.72
N GLU A 358 -19.50 21.06 13.03
CA GLU A 358 -19.69 19.83 13.79
C GLU A 358 -21.06 19.24 13.43
N GLU A 359 -21.13 17.94 13.13
CA GLU A 359 -22.38 17.29 12.75
C GLU A 359 -22.74 16.11 13.65
N GLU A 360 -21.74 15.39 14.17
CA GLU A 360 -21.99 14.18 14.97
C GLU A 360 -20.95 14.03 16.09
N TYR A 361 -21.40 13.47 17.22
CA TYR A 361 -20.57 13.10 18.36
C TYR A 361 -20.72 11.61 18.62
N PHE A 362 -19.62 10.88 18.49
CA PHE A 362 -19.57 9.46 18.76
C PHE A 362 -18.96 9.21 20.13
N LYS A 363 -19.79 8.77 21.08
CA LYS A 363 -19.33 8.44 22.44
C LYS A 363 -18.60 7.10 22.44
N GLU A 364 -17.37 7.06 22.95
CA GLU A 364 -16.56 5.85 23.10
C GLU A 364 -16.45 5.02 21.80
N SER A 365 -16.28 5.69 20.65
CA SER A 365 -16.28 5.09 19.32
C SER A 365 -14.97 4.46 18.89
N ALA A 366 -13.84 4.95 19.42
CA ALA A 366 -12.52 4.49 19.06
C ALA A 366 -11.73 4.03 20.28
N PHE A 367 -10.97 2.95 20.12
CA PHE A 367 -10.04 2.48 21.15
C PHE A 367 -8.62 2.95 20.82
N SER A 368 -8.11 3.91 21.58
CA SER A 368 -6.79 4.53 21.37
C SER A 368 -6.03 4.64 22.69
N ASP A 369 -4.72 4.37 22.65
CA ASP A 369 -3.82 4.42 23.81
C ASP A 369 -4.31 3.66 25.06
N GLY A 370 -5.08 2.59 24.86
CA GLY A 370 -5.56 1.73 25.95
C GLY A 370 -6.83 2.24 26.65
N LYS A 371 -7.50 3.26 26.11
CA LYS A 371 -8.81 3.73 26.56
C LYS A 371 -9.78 3.89 25.39
N TRP A 372 -11.07 3.82 25.67
CA TRP A 372 -12.08 4.28 24.73
C TRP A 372 -12.05 5.81 24.70
N VAL A 373 -12.05 6.38 23.49
CA VAL A 373 -12.12 7.82 23.24
C VAL A 373 -13.38 8.12 22.46
N SER A 374 -13.92 9.31 22.68
CA SER A 374 -15.07 9.82 21.94
C SER A 374 -14.56 10.72 20.82
N GLU A 375 -15.27 10.76 19.70
CA GLU A 375 -14.85 11.48 18.51
C GLU A 375 -15.94 12.44 18.03
N TYR A 376 -15.54 13.58 17.48
CA TYR A 376 -16.42 14.45 16.71
C TYR A 376 -16.23 14.20 15.22
N GLN A 377 -17.34 14.19 14.48
CA GLN A 377 -17.33 14.35 13.04
C GLN A 377 -17.60 15.80 12.67
N PHE A 378 -16.67 16.36 11.91
CA PHE A 378 -16.80 17.64 11.26
C PHE A 378 -16.98 17.46 9.76
N ALA A 379 -17.73 18.36 9.14
CA ALA A 379 -17.87 18.43 7.70
C ALA A 379 -17.81 19.85 7.16
N LEU A 380 -17.33 19.97 5.93
CA LEU A 380 -17.35 21.18 5.12
C LEU A 380 -18.01 20.87 3.78
N LEU A 381 -19.06 21.62 3.46
CA LEU A 381 -19.72 21.56 2.15
C LEU A 381 -19.08 22.54 1.19
N LYS A 382 -19.06 22.20 -0.10
CA LYS A 382 -18.54 23.09 -1.15
C LYS A 382 -19.29 24.44 -1.20
N SER A 383 -20.59 24.44 -0.89
CA SER A 383 -21.41 25.66 -0.79
C SER A 383 -21.01 26.58 0.36
N ASP A 384 -20.47 26.01 1.43
CA ASP A 384 -20.10 26.71 2.65
C ASP A 384 -18.62 27.13 2.63
N TRP A 385 -17.90 26.74 1.57
CA TRP A 385 -16.51 27.08 1.37
C TRP A 385 -16.40 28.45 0.69
N HIS A 386 -16.06 29.46 1.50
CA HIS A 386 -15.73 30.80 1.01
C HIS A 386 -14.22 30.88 0.77
N ILE A 387 -13.82 31.28 -0.43
CA ILE A 387 -12.40 31.54 -0.76
C ILE A 387 -11.99 32.78 0.03
N SER A 388 -11.21 32.57 1.10
CA SER A 388 -10.61 33.65 1.90
C SER A 388 -9.20 33.96 1.44
#